data_AF-A0A318QEG3-F1
#
_entry.id   AF-A0A318QEG3-F1
#
_cell.length_a   1.000
_cell.length_b   1.000
_cell.length_c   1.000
_cell.angle_alpha   90.00
_cell.angle_beta   90.00
_cell.angle_gamma   90.00
#
_symmetry.space_group_name_H-M   'P 1'
#
loop_
_entity.id
_entity.type
_entity.pdbx_description
1 polymer ?
#
loop_
_entity_poly.entity_id
_entity_poly.type
_entity_poly.pdbx_seq_one_letter_code
_entity_poly.pdbx_strand_id
1 'polypeptide(L)'
;HTTVKEWRGFRQHKPGQPWRYQPQNAQPDRLLDIDKDKEINSSISESAETGFAQVEAVIDDATLDRAVRTVMEAACFPKDSTRRHTGIVRKWLQAGIPEPVIVQAVADHTAAMHQNREIPQHAGCFDKPVRAAWAQHQISADLPEPAPSPVMQDWEKQARADLMEDHRAWSALMQELGDYGRAKQQWADMAAKRGRPTTELTLEAYLTAYRPQDVAA
;
A
#
# COMPACT_ATOMS: atom_id res chain seq x y z
N HIS A 1 -36.01 -2.48 16.06
CA HIS A 1 -34.75 -2.28 16.81
C HIS A 1 -33.73 -3.28 16.28
N THR A 2 -32.87 -2.82 15.38
CA THR A 2 -31.97 -3.65 14.57
C THR A 2 -30.65 -3.89 15.30
N THR A 3 -30.24 -5.15 15.37
CA THR A 3 -29.01 -5.64 16.02
C THR A 3 -27.77 -5.37 15.16
N VAL A 4 -26.74 -4.80 15.79
CA VAL A 4 -25.42 -4.55 15.22
C VAL A 4 -24.66 -5.87 15.09
N LYS A 5 -24.35 -6.28 13.86
CA LYS A 5 -23.40 -7.36 13.57
C LYS A 5 -21.98 -6.80 13.53
N GLU A 6 -21.24 -7.27 14.54
CA GLU A 6 -19.79 -7.51 14.63
C GLU A 6 -19.02 -7.47 13.29
N TRP A 7 -18.18 -6.46 13.10
CA TRP A 7 -17.13 -6.41 12.08
C TRP A 7 -15.83 -6.94 12.69
N ARG A 8 -15.57 -8.24 12.55
CA ARG A 8 -14.21 -8.79 12.68
C ARG A 8 -13.52 -8.73 11.32
N GLY A 9 -12.34 -8.11 11.28
CA GLY A 9 -11.43 -8.25 10.14
C GLY A 9 -10.58 -7.03 9.77
N PHE A 10 -10.53 -5.96 10.57
CA PHE A 10 -9.68 -4.81 10.24
C PHE A 10 -8.26 -5.00 10.78
N ARG A 11 -7.36 -5.58 9.97
CA ARG A 11 -5.91 -5.41 10.19
C ARG A 11 -5.51 -4.07 9.61
N GLN A 12 -5.22 -3.10 10.47
CA GLN A 12 -4.59 -1.85 10.07
C GLN A 12 -3.22 -2.16 9.44
N HIS A 13 -3.05 -1.77 8.17
CA HIS A 13 -1.75 -1.77 7.52
C HIS A 13 -0.96 -0.53 7.96
N LYS A 14 0.26 -0.73 8.48
CA LYS A 14 1.19 0.36 8.79
C LYS A 14 1.91 0.80 7.49
N PRO A 15 2.13 2.10 7.27
CA PRO A 15 2.87 2.58 6.10
C PRO A 15 4.34 2.15 6.19
N GLY A 16 4.88 1.59 5.10
CA GLY A 16 6.30 1.24 4.96
C GLY A 16 6.66 -0.26 4.95
N GLN A 17 5.72 -1.19 4.78
CA GLN A 17 6.02 -2.62 4.61
C GLN A 17 5.86 -3.05 3.13
N PRO A 18 6.80 -3.82 2.55
CA PRO A 18 6.60 -4.44 1.26
C PRO A 18 5.51 -5.52 1.34
N TRP A 19 4.69 -5.61 0.30
CA TRP A 19 3.54 -6.51 0.21
C TRP A 19 3.97 -7.98 0.38
N ARG A 20 3.67 -8.60 1.52
CA ARG A 20 3.73 -10.06 1.65
C ARG A 20 2.50 -10.68 0.99
N TYR A 21 2.65 -11.13 -0.25
CA TYR A 21 1.70 -12.07 -0.84
C TYR A 21 1.83 -13.45 -0.16
N GLN A 22 0.78 -13.90 0.52
CA GLN A 22 0.56 -15.32 0.80
C GLN A 22 -0.46 -15.86 -0.22
N PRO A 23 -0.11 -16.84 -1.07
CA PRO A 23 -1.09 -17.52 -1.91
C PRO A 23 -1.84 -18.55 -1.05
N GLN A 24 -3.01 -18.18 -0.53
CA GLN A 24 -4.00 -19.16 -0.08
C GLN A 24 -4.97 -19.38 -1.24
N ASN A 25 -4.78 -20.49 -1.96
CA ASN A 25 -5.83 -21.30 -2.60
C ASN A 25 -5.18 -22.34 -3.51
N ALA A 26 -4.75 -23.44 -2.91
CA ALA A 26 -4.52 -24.69 -3.62
C ALA A 26 -5.27 -25.77 -2.83
N GLN A 27 -6.47 -26.12 -3.30
CA GLN A 27 -7.07 -27.43 -3.05
C GLN A 27 -7.86 -27.87 -4.29
N PRO A 28 -7.94 -29.19 -4.55
CA PRO A 28 -7.85 -29.74 -5.90
C PRO A 28 -9.17 -30.31 -6.43
N ASP A 29 -9.16 -30.56 -7.75
CA ASP A 29 -9.92 -31.56 -8.51
C ASP A 29 -11.18 -32.16 -7.90
N ARG A 30 -12.34 -31.79 -8.47
CA ARG A 30 -13.48 -32.70 -8.61
C ARG A 30 -14.10 -32.61 -10.01
N LEU A 31 -13.74 -33.63 -10.78
CA LEU A 31 -14.46 -34.18 -11.92
C LEU A 31 -15.96 -34.37 -11.59
N LEU A 32 -16.86 -33.97 -12.50
CA LEU A 32 -18.04 -34.75 -12.90
C LEU A 32 -18.69 -34.12 -14.15
N ASP A 33 -18.47 -34.83 -15.25
CA ASP A 33 -19.29 -34.90 -16.46
C ASP A 33 -20.75 -35.23 -16.11
N ILE A 34 -21.74 -34.61 -16.79
CA ILE A 34 -23.00 -35.23 -17.25
C ILE A 34 -23.63 -34.29 -18.29
N ASP A 35 -23.61 -34.79 -19.52
CA ASP A 35 -24.35 -34.39 -20.71
C ASP A 35 -25.84 -34.78 -20.60
N LYS A 36 -26.77 -33.92 -21.07
CA LYS A 36 -28.10 -34.35 -21.54
C LYS A 36 -28.84 -33.27 -22.34
N ASP A 37 -29.03 -33.53 -23.63
CA ASP A 37 -29.94 -32.87 -24.58
C ASP A 37 -31.40 -32.77 -24.10
N LYS A 38 -32.11 -31.66 -24.41
CA LYS A 38 -33.22 -31.63 -25.39
C LYS A 38 -33.93 -30.26 -25.50
N GLU A 39 -34.12 -29.89 -26.75
CA GLU A 39 -34.92 -28.83 -27.39
C GLU A 39 -36.13 -28.25 -26.63
N ILE A 40 -36.19 -26.90 -26.55
CA ILE A 40 -37.42 -26.12 -26.80
C ILE A 40 -37.04 -24.90 -27.64
N ASN A 41 -37.63 -24.83 -28.84
CA ASN A 41 -37.55 -23.70 -29.75
C ASN A 41 -38.69 -22.69 -29.44
N SER A 42 -38.40 -21.39 -29.66
CA SER A 42 -39.33 -20.25 -29.75
C SER A 42 -39.90 -19.65 -28.45
N SER A 43 -39.27 -18.57 -27.97
CA SER A 43 -39.85 -17.21 -28.11
C SER A 43 -38.98 -16.18 -27.38
N ILE A 44 -38.78 -15.06 -28.06
CA ILE A 44 -38.13 -13.81 -27.65
C ILE A 44 -38.23 -13.55 -26.14
N SER A 45 -37.09 -13.47 -25.49
CA SER A 45 -36.90 -12.61 -24.32
C SER A 45 -35.60 -11.86 -24.54
N GLU A 46 -35.76 -10.57 -24.80
CA GLU A 46 -34.76 -9.54 -24.60
C GLU A 46 -34.26 -9.61 -23.15
N SER A 47 -33.33 -10.52 -22.88
CA SER A 47 -32.43 -10.36 -21.75
C SER A 47 -31.47 -9.26 -22.17
N ALA A 48 -31.78 -8.06 -21.72
CA ALA A 48 -30.86 -6.96 -21.61
C ALA A 48 -29.65 -7.42 -20.78
N GLU A 49 -28.72 -8.14 -21.41
CA GLU A 49 -27.34 -8.02 -21.06
C GLU A 49 -27.04 -6.54 -21.22
N THR A 50 -26.84 -5.89 -20.08
CA THR A 50 -26.24 -4.56 -20.03
C THR A 50 -24.83 -4.76 -20.59
N GLY A 51 -24.73 -4.86 -21.90
CA GLY A 51 -23.52 -4.60 -22.64
C GLY A 51 -23.13 -3.23 -22.16
N PHE A 52 -22.13 -3.18 -21.28
CA PHE A 52 -21.35 -1.98 -21.10
C PHE A 52 -20.99 -1.59 -22.52
N ALA A 53 -21.66 -0.56 -23.04
CA ALA A 53 -21.21 0.10 -24.23
C ALA A 53 -19.79 0.51 -23.88
N GLN A 54 -18.82 -0.29 -24.32
CA GLN A 54 -17.46 0.17 -24.43
C GLN A 54 -17.58 1.28 -25.46
N VAL A 55 -17.81 2.48 -24.94
CA VAL A 55 -17.43 3.69 -25.64
C VAL A 55 -15.95 3.45 -25.89
N GLU A 56 -15.60 2.98 -27.08
CA GLU A 56 -14.24 2.98 -27.56
C GLU A 56 -13.82 4.44 -27.50
N ALA A 57 -13.22 4.82 -26.37
CA ALA A 57 -12.65 6.12 -26.21
C ALA A 57 -11.66 6.25 -27.38
N VAL A 58 -11.94 7.15 -28.30
CA VAL A 58 -11.05 7.46 -29.40
C VAL A 58 -9.85 8.15 -28.75
N ILE A 59 -8.82 7.35 -28.46
CA ILE A 59 -7.57 7.86 -27.90
C ILE A 59 -6.79 8.41 -29.08
N ASP A 60 -6.50 9.71 -29.03
CA ASP A 60 -5.61 10.37 -29.96
C ASP A 60 -4.21 9.70 -29.96
N ASP A 61 -3.64 9.45 -31.14
CA ASP A 61 -2.37 8.73 -31.28
C ASP A 61 -1.21 9.47 -30.57
N ALA A 62 -1.20 10.81 -30.55
CA ALA A 62 -0.16 11.56 -29.84
C ALA A 62 -0.29 11.39 -28.31
N THR A 63 -1.52 11.28 -27.82
CA THR A 63 -1.80 10.95 -26.41
C THR A 63 -1.35 9.53 -26.07
N LEU A 64 -1.62 8.57 -26.95
CA LEU A 64 -1.19 7.19 -26.78
C LEU A 64 0.35 7.08 -26.78
N ASP A 65 1.04 7.73 -27.73
CA ASP A 65 2.50 7.71 -27.81
C ASP A 65 3.16 8.32 -26.58
N ARG A 66 2.61 9.42 -26.07
CA ARG A 66 3.06 10.03 -24.81
C ARG A 66 2.90 9.04 -23.66
N ALA A 67 1.72 8.48 -23.46
CA ALA A 67 1.44 7.55 -22.38
C ALA A 67 2.34 6.31 -22.46
N VAL A 68 2.55 5.75 -23.65
CA VAL A 68 3.46 4.61 -23.84
C VAL A 68 4.88 4.96 -23.40
N ARG A 69 5.41 6.12 -23.81
CA ARG A 69 6.77 6.54 -23.41
C ARG A 69 6.89 6.68 -21.90
N THR A 70 5.93 7.34 -21.25
CA THR A 70 5.94 7.57 -19.80
C THR A 70 5.81 6.24 -19.02
N VAL A 71 4.95 5.33 -19.48
CA VAL A 71 4.79 4.02 -18.85
C VAL A 71 6.03 3.14 -19.02
N MET A 72 6.69 3.17 -20.18
CA MET A 72 7.93 2.41 -20.39
C MET A 72 9.09 2.94 -19.57
N GLU A 73 9.17 4.26 -19.38
CA GLU A 73 10.13 4.88 -18.47
C GLU A 73 9.91 4.42 -17.02
N ALA A 74 8.67 4.42 -16.55
CA ALA A 74 8.32 3.91 -15.22
C ALA A 74 8.57 2.40 -15.04
N ALA A 75 8.51 1.63 -16.13
CA ALA A 75 8.80 0.20 -16.14
C ALA A 75 10.30 -0.13 -16.26
N CYS A 76 11.18 0.87 -16.38
CA CYS A 76 12.60 0.70 -16.69
C CYS A 76 12.88 -0.10 -17.97
N PHE A 77 11.97 -0.05 -18.97
CA PHE A 77 12.21 -0.66 -20.27
C PHE A 77 13.07 0.23 -21.18
N PRO A 78 13.83 -0.37 -22.14
CA PRO A 78 14.56 0.40 -23.13
C PRO A 78 13.63 1.27 -23.97
N LYS A 79 14.05 2.51 -24.31
CA LYS A 79 13.24 3.46 -25.09
C LYS A 79 12.80 2.92 -26.45
N ASP A 80 13.56 2.00 -27.02
CA ASP A 80 13.30 1.39 -28.33
C ASP A 80 12.24 0.26 -28.27
N SER A 81 11.79 -0.13 -27.07
CA SER A 81 10.80 -1.21 -26.90
C SER A 81 9.35 -0.72 -27.00
N THR A 82 9.12 0.60 -27.02
CA THR A 82 7.79 1.25 -26.97
C THR A 82 6.77 0.65 -27.94
N ARG A 83 7.15 0.41 -29.20
CA ARG A 83 6.27 -0.16 -30.24
C ARG A 83 5.67 -1.52 -29.87
N ARG A 84 6.38 -2.36 -29.12
CA ARG A 84 5.86 -3.68 -28.68
C ARG A 84 4.85 -3.57 -27.54
N HIS A 85 4.82 -2.43 -26.86
CA HIS A 85 4.06 -2.23 -25.63
C HIS A 85 2.83 -1.31 -25.85
N THR A 86 2.75 -0.64 -27.00
CA THR A 86 1.60 0.19 -27.40
C THR A 86 0.25 -0.50 -27.23
N GLY A 87 0.15 -1.78 -27.60
CA GLY A 87 -1.10 -2.54 -27.52
C GLY A 87 -1.64 -2.68 -26.10
N ILE A 88 -0.77 -2.88 -25.10
CA ILE A 88 -1.21 -3.04 -23.71
C ILE A 88 -1.59 -1.71 -23.07
N VAL A 89 -0.87 -0.64 -23.41
CA VAL A 89 -1.16 0.71 -22.89
C VAL A 89 -2.47 1.21 -23.48
N ARG A 90 -2.69 0.99 -24.79
CA ARG A 90 -3.98 1.24 -25.44
C ARG A 90 -5.11 0.50 -24.73
N LYS A 91 -4.92 -0.79 -24.42
CA LYS A 91 -5.91 -1.60 -23.69
C LYS A 91 -6.27 -0.99 -22.32
N TRP A 92 -5.31 -0.48 -21.55
CA TRP A 92 -5.58 0.15 -20.25
C TRP A 92 -6.31 1.48 -20.38
N LEU A 93 -5.91 2.32 -21.34
CA LEU A 93 -6.57 3.59 -21.61
C LEU A 93 -8.00 3.39 -22.13
N GLN A 94 -8.23 2.40 -23.02
CA GLN A 94 -9.57 2.03 -23.50
C GLN A 94 -10.46 1.49 -22.38
N ALA A 95 -9.87 0.86 -21.36
CA ALA A 95 -10.59 0.45 -20.15
C ALA A 95 -10.93 1.62 -19.20
N GLY A 96 -10.64 2.86 -19.60
CA GLY A 96 -10.92 4.07 -18.82
C GLY A 96 -9.93 4.33 -17.68
N ILE A 97 -8.80 3.60 -17.64
CA ILE A 97 -7.80 3.81 -16.59
C ILE A 97 -6.97 5.05 -16.96
N PRO A 98 -6.93 6.09 -16.11
CA PRO A 98 -6.20 7.31 -16.42
C PRO A 98 -4.69 7.07 -16.41
N GLU A 99 -3.97 7.68 -17.36
CA GLU A 99 -2.50 7.63 -17.49
C GLU A 99 -1.74 7.75 -16.16
N PRO A 100 -2.01 8.74 -15.27
CA PRO A 100 -1.27 8.86 -14.00
C PRO A 100 -1.40 7.63 -13.10
N VAL A 101 -2.56 6.96 -13.09
CA VAL A 101 -2.78 5.74 -12.29
C VAL A 101 -2.00 4.56 -12.88
N ILE A 102 -1.95 4.45 -14.21
CA ILE A 102 -1.15 3.43 -14.90
C ILE A 102 0.33 3.62 -14.56
N VAL A 103 0.84 4.84 -14.70
CA VAL A 103 2.26 5.17 -14.46
C VAL A 103 2.65 4.88 -13.02
N GLN A 104 1.82 5.29 -12.05
CA GLN A 104 2.08 5.04 -10.63
C GLN A 104 2.09 3.54 -10.32
N ALA A 105 1.08 2.79 -10.80
CA ALA A 105 1.00 1.35 -10.57
C ALA A 105 2.19 0.58 -11.16
N VAL A 106 2.67 1.01 -12.33
CA VAL A 106 3.86 0.44 -12.97
C VAL A 106 5.12 0.78 -12.18
N ALA A 107 5.29 2.03 -11.74
CA ALA A 107 6.44 2.45 -10.94
C ALA A 107 6.52 1.68 -9.61
N ASP A 108 5.40 1.56 -8.90
CA ASP A 108 5.31 0.85 -7.61
C ASP A 108 5.62 -0.64 -7.78
N HIS A 109 5.10 -1.26 -8.83
CA HIS A 109 5.36 -2.67 -9.10
C HIS A 109 6.82 -2.91 -9.53
N THR A 110 7.39 -2.02 -10.33
CA THR A 110 8.82 -2.07 -10.70
C THR A 110 9.71 -1.95 -9.47
N ALA A 111 9.39 -1.06 -8.52
CA ALA A 111 10.10 -0.95 -7.25
C ALA A 111 10.00 -2.23 -6.42
N ALA A 112 8.82 -2.87 -6.36
CA ALA A 112 8.62 -4.14 -5.68
C ALA A 112 9.41 -5.29 -6.33
N MET A 113 9.43 -5.38 -7.67
CA MET A 113 10.24 -6.36 -8.40
C MET A 113 11.73 -6.16 -8.12
N HIS A 114 12.21 -4.91 -8.09
CA HIS A 114 13.59 -4.60 -7.79
C HIS A 114 14.00 -5.05 -6.37
N GLN A 115 13.14 -4.86 -5.38
CA GLN A 115 13.36 -5.37 -4.01
C GLN A 115 13.48 -6.91 -3.98
N ASN A 116 12.76 -7.60 -4.86
CA ASN A 116 12.83 -9.06 -5.04
C ASN A 116 13.97 -9.52 -5.96
N ARG A 117 14.80 -8.59 -6.48
CA ARG A 117 15.85 -8.83 -7.49
C ARG A 117 15.32 -9.41 -8.81
N GLU A 118 14.06 -9.11 -9.14
CA GLU A 118 13.40 -9.47 -10.38
C GLU A 118 13.40 -8.29 -11.36
N ILE A 119 13.39 -8.59 -12.67
CA ILE A 119 13.33 -7.59 -13.74
C ILE A 119 12.07 -7.84 -14.57
N PRO A 120 11.28 -6.80 -14.90
CA PRO A 120 10.12 -6.97 -15.77
C PRO A 120 10.55 -7.46 -17.15
N GLN A 121 10.01 -8.60 -17.58
CA GLN A 121 10.35 -9.22 -18.87
C GLN A 121 9.42 -8.78 -20.01
N HIS A 122 8.17 -8.44 -19.69
CA HIS A 122 7.18 -7.99 -20.66
C HIS A 122 6.11 -7.12 -20.00
N ALA A 123 5.50 -6.22 -20.77
CA ALA A 123 4.41 -5.34 -20.32
C ALA A 123 3.27 -6.05 -19.57
N GLY A 124 2.97 -7.30 -19.94
CA GLY A 124 1.87 -8.08 -19.37
C GLY A 124 1.98 -8.35 -17.86
N CYS A 125 3.18 -8.25 -17.26
CA CYS A 125 3.32 -8.43 -15.80
C CYS A 125 2.61 -7.31 -15.01
N PHE A 126 2.41 -6.15 -15.63
CA PHE A 126 1.78 -5.00 -15.02
C PHE A 126 0.25 -4.97 -15.16
N ASP A 127 -0.39 -5.82 -15.98
CA ASP A 127 -1.85 -5.75 -16.18
C ASP A 127 -2.64 -6.00 -14.89
N LYS A 128 -2.21 -6.98 -14.07
CA LYS A 128 -2.81 -7.23 -12.75
C LYS A 128 -2.59 -6.07 -11.76
N PRO A 129 -1.35 -5.59 -11.55
CA PRO A 129 -1.08 -4.40 -10.73
C PRO A 129 -1.87 -3.15 -11.15
N VAL A 130 -1.93 -2.84 -12.45
CA VAL A 130 -2.64 -1.66 -12.98
C VAL A 130 -4.14 -1.76 -12.71
N ARG A 131 -4.76 -2.93 -12.92
CA ARG A 131 -6.18 -3.15 -12.60
C ARG A 131 -6.47 -3.06 -11.11
N ALA A 132 -5.60 -3.62 -10.28
CA ALA A 132 -5.75 -3.56 -8.83
C ALA A 132 -5.64 -2.12 -8.31
N ALA A 133 -4.67 -1.35 -8.81
CA ALA A 133 -4.52 0.06 -8.50
C ALA A 133 -5.75 0.86 -8.94
N TRP A 134 -6.30 0.58 -10.13
CA TRP A 134 -7.52 1.23 -10.60
C TRP A 134 -8.73 0.92 -9.71
N ALA A 135 -8.96 -0.34 -9.37
CA ALA A 135 -10.05 -0.73 -8.47
C ALA A 135 -9.92 -0.03 -7.10
N GLN A 136 -8.70 0.07 -6.58
CA GLN A 136 -8.44 0.77 -5.33
C GLN A 136 -8.61 2.28 -5.45
N HIS A 137 -8.25 2.87 -6.59
CA HIS A 137 -8.52 4.28 -6.89
C HIS A 137 -10.02 4.57 -6.94
N GLN A 138 -10.82 3.67 -7.54
CA GLN A 138 -12.28 3.79 -7.56
C GLN A 138 -12.86 3.72 -6.14
N ILE A 139 -12.40 2.77 -5.33
CA ILE A 139 -12.80 2.67 -3.91
C ILE A 139 -12.39 3.93 -3.13
N SER A 140 -11.19 4.46 -3.38
CA SER A 140 -10.65 5.63 -2.67
C SER A 140 -11.30 6.95 -3.11
N ALA A 141 -11.79 7.04 -4.35
CA ALA A 141 -12.54 8.19 -4.84
C ALA A 141 -13.94 8.27 -4.22
N ASP A 142 -14.52 7.12 -3.84
CA ASP A 142 -15.79 7.03 -3.09
C ASP A 142 -15.62 7.21 -1.57
N LEU A 143 -14.39 7.21 -1.06
CA LEU A 143 -14.09 7.50 0.33
C LEU A 143 -13.87 9.02 0.51
N PRO A 144 -14.45 9.64 1.56
CA PRO A 144 -14.12 11.02 1.88
C PRO A 144 -12.61 11.15 2.11
N GLU A 145 -12.02 12.22 1.57
CA GLU A 145 -10.59 12.50 1.66
C GLU A 145 -10.09 12.25 3.09
N PRO A 146 -9.06 11.40 3.29
CA PRO A 146 -8.56 11.15 4.63
C PRO A 146 -8.09 12.49 5.19
N ALA A 147 -8.64 12.87 6.35
CA ALA A 147 -8.26 14.11 7.02
C ALA A 147 -6.72 14.20 7.06
N PRO A 148 -6.14 15.37 6.75
CA PRO A 148 -4.69 15.54 6.74
C PRO A 148 -4.13 14.97 8.04
N SER A 149 -3.19 14.03 7.92
CA SER A 149 -2.56 13.43 9.09
C SER A 149 -2.09 14.57 10.00
N PRO A 150 -2.49 14.58 11.29
CA PRO A 150 -2.19 15.70 12.17
C PRO A 150 -0.68 15.95 12.13
N VAL A 151 -0.30 17.18 11.77
CA VAL A 151 1.09 17.58 11.69
C VAL A 151 1.72 17.31 13.05
N MET A 152 2.70 16.40 13.07
CA MET A 152 3.37 16.00 14.30
C MET A 152 3.97 17.24 14.96
N GLN A 153 3.52 17.54 16.17
CA GLN A 153 3.89 18.76 16.89
C GLN A 153 5.38 18.69 17.27
N ASP A 154 6.03 19.84 17.44
CA ASP A 154 7.49 19.87 17.64
C ASP A 154 7.92 19.21 18.97
N TRP A 155 7.10 19.29 20.02
CA TRP A 155 7.36 18.55 21.27
C TRP A 155 7.29 17.02 21.07
N GLU A 156 6.43 16.54 20.15
CA GLU A 156 6.32 15.12 19.83
C GLU A 156 7.52 14.63 18.99
N LYS A 157 8.02 15.47 18.07
CA LYS A 157 9.28 15.19 17.36
C LYS A 157 10.44 15.08 18.34
N GLN A 158 10.53 16.00 19.29
CA GLN A 158 11.59 16.03 20.29
C GLN A 158 11.54 14.79 21.20
N ALA A 159 10.36 14.44 21.72
CA ALA A 159 10.15 13.25 22.53
C ALA A 159 10.61 11.96 21.83
N ARG A 160 10.30 11.82 20.54
CA ARG A 160 10.73 10.67 19.73
C ARG A 160 12.24 10.65 19.48
N ALA A 161 12.84 11.81 19.22
CA ALA A 161 14.28 11.93 19.02
C ALA A 161 15.08 11.56 20.29
N ASP A 162 14.66 12.08 21.45
CA ASP A 162 15.30 11.79 22.74
C ASP A 162 15.13 10.31 23.14
N LEU A 163 13.97 9.71 22.88
CA LEU A 163 13.76 8.28 23.09
C LEU A 163 14.72 7.43 22.25
N MET A 164 14.94 7.80 20.98
CA MET A 164 15.89 7.08 20.13
C MET A 164 17.32 7.20 20.65
N GLU A 165 17.71 8.38 21.14
CA GLU A 165 19.03 8.59 21.73
C GLU A 165 19.21 7.75 23.01
N ASP A 166 18.21 7.71 23.88
CA ASP A 166 18.31 6.94 25.12
C ASP A 166 18.21 5.43 24.90
N HIS A 167 17.51 4.95 23.88
CA HIS A 167 17.60 3.55 23.48
C HIS A 167 19.02 3.18 23.07
N ARG A 168 19.74 4.06 22.35
CA ARG A 168 21.15 3.82 21.99
C ARG A 168 22.05 3.82 23.24
N ALA A 169 21.86 4.78 24.14
CA ALA A 169 22.60 4.85 25.39
C ALA A 169 22.34 3.61 26.28
N TRP A 170 21.09 3.15 26.35
CA TRP A 170 20.71 1.93 27.05
C TRP A 170 21.39 0.68 26.46
N SER A 171 21.37 0.55 25.12
CA SER A 171 22.05 -0.56 24.45
C SER A 171 23.56 -0.54 24.72
N ALA A 172 24.19 0.64 24.74
CA ALA A 172 25.61 0.76 25.07
C ALA A 172 25.90 0.34 26.53
N LEU A 173 25.10 0.81 27.50
CA LEU A 173 25.22 0.42 28.91
C LEU A 173 25.04 -1.09 29.10
N MET A 174 24.09 -1.70 28.40
CA MET A 174 23.86 -3.16 28.43
C MET A 174 25.04 -3.94 27.85
N GLN A 175 25.69 -3.43 26.81
CA GLN A 175 26.89 -4.04 26.22
C GLN A 175 28.13 -3.90 27.13
N GLU A 176 28.29 -2.77 27.81
CA GLU A 176 29.43 -2.50 28.68
C GLU A 176 29.34 -3.25 30.01
N LEU A 177 28.18 -3.20 30.67
CA LEU A 177 28.02 -3.71 32.02
C LEU A 177 27.61 -5.19 32.05
N GLY A 178 26.88 -5.67 31.04
CA GLY A 178 26.31 -7.03 31.01
C GLY A 178 25.32 -7.36 32.14
N ASP A 179 25.07 -6.41 33.06
CA ASP A 179 24.21 -6.54 34.23
C ASP A 179 23.04 -5.57 34.10
N TYR A 180 21.85 -6.13 33.94
CA TYR A 180 20.61 -5.38 33.76
C TYR A 180 20.28 -4.46 34.94
N GLY A 181 20.54 -4.89 36.18
CA GLY A 181 20.24 -4.10 37.37
C GLY A 181 21.14 -2.87 37.47
N ARG A 182 22.44 -3.05 37.20
CA ARG A 182 23.41 -1.95 37.16
C ARG A 182 23.18 -1.01 35.99
N ALA A 183 22.86 -1.53 34.81
CA ALA A 183 22.49 -0.72 33.65
C ALA A 183 21.23 0.12 33.92
N LYS A 184 20.23 -0.45 34.62
CA LYS A 184 19.02 0.25 35.04
C LYS A 184 19.30 1.44 35.95
N GLN A 185 20.15 1.27 36.96
CA GLN A 185 20.55 2.36 37.85
C GLN A 185 21.32 3.45 37.09
N GLN A 186 22.36 3.06 36.34
CA GLN A 186 23.18 4.02 35.58
C GLN A 186 22.35 4.81 34.56
N TRP A 187 21.42 4.16 33.88
CA TRP A 187 20.51 4.84 32.97
C TRP A 187 19.59 5.81 33.70
N ALA A 188 19.02 5.42 34.84
CA ALA A 188 18.16 6.31 35.62
C ALA A 188 18.91 7.58 36.06
N ASP A 189 20.17 7.43 36.50
CA ASP A 189 21.05 8.57 36.80
C ASP A 189 21.35 9.44 35.58
N MET A 190 21.62 8.83 34.41
CA MET A 190 21.86 9.55 33.16
C MET A 190 20.62 10.30 32.66
N ALA A 191 19.45 9.66 32.72
CA ALA A 191 18.17 10.23 32.32
C ALA A 191 17.81 11.42 33.24
N ALA A 192 17.99 11.28 34.56
CA ALA A 192 17.77 12.35 35.53
C ALA A 192 18.62 13.60 35.22
N LYS A 193 19.92 13.40 34.93
CA LYS A 193 20.82 14.51 34.57
C LYS A 193 20.43 15.24 33.29
N ARG A 194 19.76 14.54 32.37
CA ARG A 194 19.28 15.09 31.10
C ARG A 194 17.86 15.66 31.18
N GLY A 195 17.22 15.60 32.35
CA GLY A 195 15.81 15.98 32.50
C GLY A 195 14.84 15.06 31.76
N ARG A 196 15.26 13.81 31.53
CA ARG A 196 14.50 12.79 30.78
C ARG A 196 13.79 11.83 31.73
N PRO A 197 12.70 11.15 31.29
CA PRO A 197 11.99 10.20 32.14
C PRO A 197 12.91 9.06 32.59
N THR A 198 12.91 8.78 33.90
CA THR A 198 13.81 7.83 34.57
C THR A 198 13.18 6.48 34.86
N THR A 199 11.88 6.34 34.62
CA THR A 199 11.08 5.15 34.96
C THR A 199 11.06 4.14 33.83
N GLU A 200 10.78 4.59 32.60
CA GLU A 200 10.59 3.72 31.45
C GLU A 200 11.14 4.32 30.14
N LEU A 201 11.84 3.47 29.37
CA LEU A 201 12.24 3.71 27.97
C LEU A 201 11.08 3.39 27.02
N THR A 202 9.96 4.07 27.20
CA THR A 202 8.76 3.88 26.37
C THR A 202 8.37 5.20 25.70
N LEU A 203 7.81 5.10 24.50
CA LEU A 203 7.32 6.28 23.79
C LEU A 203 6.26 7.03 24.61
N GLU A 204 5.41 6.32 25.34
CA GLU A 204 4.38 6.93 26.18
C GLU A 204 4.96 7.77 27.33
N ALA A 205 6.02 7.30 27.99
CA ALA A 205 6.68 8.05 29.06
C ALA A 205 7.30 9.35 28.54
N TYR A 206 7.95 9.30 27.36
CA TYR A 206 8.51 10.49 26.72
C TYR A 206 7.42 11.43 26.22
N LEU A 207 6.36 10.94 25.58
CA LEU A 207 5.25 11.79 25.16
C LEU A 207 4.58 12.46 26.36
N THR A 208 4.43 11.75 27.49
CA THR A 208 3.84 12.33 28.71
C THR A 208 4.74 13.39 29.34
N ALA A 209 6.05 13.18 29.35
CA ALA A 209 7.02 14.15 29.89
C ALA A 209 7.12 15.43 29.04
N TYR A 210 6.98 15.30 27.72
CA TYR A 210 7.11 16.42 26.77
C TYR A 210 5.76 17.07 26.41
N ARG A 211 4.64 16.41 26.71
CA ARG A 211 3.31 16.97 26.44
C ARG A 211 3.17 18.27 27.26
N PRO A 212 2.89 19.41 26.60
CA PRO A 212 2.60 20.63 27.33
C PRO A 212 1.37 20.37 28.20
N GLN A 213 1.55 20.40 29.51
CA GLN A 213 0.41 20.41 30.43
C GLN A 213 -0.22 21.79 30.29
N ASP A 214 -1.43 21.82 29.74
CA ASP A 214 -2.27 23.02 29.72
C ASP A 214 -2.45 23.44 31.18
N VAL A 215 -1.61 24.37 31.64
CA VAL A 215 -1.76 24.99 32.95
C VAL A 215 -2.93 25.94 32.78
N ALA A 216 -4.13 25.42 33.00
CA ALA A 216 -5.32 26.23 33.17
C ALA A 216 -5.02 27.20 34.32
N ALA A 217 -4.71 28.44 33.96
CA ALA A 217 -4.59 29.61 34.83
C ALA A 217 -5.83 30.48 34.62
#